data_AF-A0A346Y6P4-F1
#
_entry.id   AF-A0A346Y6P4-F1
#
_cell.length_a   1.000
_cell.length_b   1.000
_cell.length_c   1.000
_cell.angle_alpha   90.00
_cell.angle_beta   90.00
_cell.angle_gamma   90.00
#
_symmetry.space_group_name_H-M   'P 1'
#
loop_
_entity.id
_entity.type
_entity.pdbx_description
1 polymer ?
#
loop_
_entity_poly.entity_id
_entity_poly.type
_entity_poly.pdbx_seq_one_letter_code
_entity_poly.pdbx_strand_id
1 'polypeptide(L)'
;MSSTTGDDMTTDNLARLYTEVTGIPIDGSDDIDAMNPQWLAHLYGRALDEVYQQRALLAWAAGAIEASMELKGYPKSRRGPMANVVETITEAARGGVTDAFPRLRHPKDYLARAGAPKLLTRGTWEAELADRHPSRRSTR
;
A
#
# COMPACT_ATOMS: atom_id res chain seq x y z
N MET A 1 -29.73 3.27 -1.24
CA MET A 1 -28.32 3.55 -1.58
C MET A 1 -27.47 2.89 -0.50
N SER A 2 -27.09 1.62 -0.70
CA SER A 2 -26.19 0.94 0.23
C SER A 2 -24.77 1.44 0.01
N SER A 3 -24.23 2.07 1.04
CA SER A 3 -22.81 2.33 1.21
C SER A 3 -22.12 0.99 1.43
N THR A 4 -21.38 0.49 0.45
CA THR A 4 -20.42 -0.60 0.65
C THR A 4 -19.25 -0.02 1.43
N THR A 5 -19.36 -0.07 2.76
CA THR A 5 -18.27 0.20 3.70
C THR A 5 -17.13 -0.74 3.34
N GLY A 6 -15.97 -0.18 2.99
CA GLY A 6 -14.74 -0.96 2.90
C GLY A 6 -14.51 -1.62 4.25
N ASP A 7 -14.53 -2.95 4.25
CA ASP A 7 -14.35 -3.76 5.43
C ASP A 7 -12.87 -3.64 5.83
N ASP A 8 -12.57 -2.67 6.69
CA ASP A 8 -11.26 -2.52 7.32
C ASP A 8 -11.00 -3.81 8.10
N MET A 9 -10.14 -4.69 7.55
CA MET A 9 -9.67 -5.86 8.26
C MET A 9 -8.90 -5.41 9.49
N THR A 10 -9.55 -5.48 10.65
CA THR A 10 -8.92 -5.29 11.95
C THR A 10 -7.84 -6.36 12.17
N THR A 11 -6.84 -6.04 13.01
CA THR A 11 -5.79 -6.98 13.42
C THR A 11 -6.37 -8.29 14.00
N ASP A 12 -7.50 -8.20 14.69
CA ASP A 12 -8.27 -9.35 15.17
C ASP A 12 -8.78 -10.26 14.05
N ASN A 13 -9.24 -9.67 12.94
CA ASN A 13 -9.71 -10.44 11.78
C ASN A 13 -8.56 -11.17 11.08
N LEU A 14 -7.37 -10.56 11.01
CA LEU A 14 -6.17 -11.19 10.46
C LEU A 14 -5.64 -12.33 11.35
N ALA A 15 -5.63 -12.13 12.68
CA ALA A 15 -5.24 -13.16 13.64
C ALA A 15 -6.18 -14.37 13.61
N ARG A 16 -7.49 -14.12 13.45
CA ARG A 16 -8.50 -15.18 13.29
C ARG A 16 -8.31 -15.96 11.99
N LEU A 17 -8.14 -15.27 10.86
CA LEU A 17 -7.93 -15.89 9.56
C LEU A 17 -6.66 -16.76 9.54
N TYR A 18 -5.58 -16.29 10.18
CA TYR A 18 -4.35 -17.07 10.32
C TYR A 18 -4.54 -18.34 11.14
N THR A 19 -5.24 -18.23 12.27
CA THR A 19 -5.52 -19.38 13.14
C THR A 19 -6.38 -20.41 12.42
N GLU A 20 -7.35 -19.96 11.61
CA GLU A 20 -8.19 -20.83 10.76
C GLU A 20 -7.38 -21.53 9.66
N VAL A 21 -6.42 -20.84 9.04
CA VAL A 21 -5.62 -21.39 7.91
C VAL A 21 -4.48 -22.29 8.38
N THR A 22 -3.84 -21.98 9.51
CA THR A 22 -2.63 -22.68 9.97
C THR A 22 -2.84 -23.57 11.18
N GLY A 23 -3.95 -23.41 11.91
CA GLY A 23 -4.19 -24.10 13.18
C GLY A 23 -3.30 -23.64 14.34
N ILE A 24 -2.49 -22.60 14.14
CA ILE A 24 -1.57 -22.06 15.16
C ILE A 24 -2.22 -20.80 15.75
N PRO A 25 -2.56 -20.80 17.06
CA PRO A 25 -3.10 -19.62 17.70
C PRO A 25 -2.05 -18.50 17.74
N ILE A 26 -2.37 -17.36 17.14
CA ILE A 26 -1.66 -16.11 17.41
C ILE A 26 -2.36 -15.48 18.61
N ASP A 27 -1.68 -15.46 19.76
CA ASP A 27 -1.99 -14.47 20.79
C ASP A 27 -1.81 -13.10 20.13
N GLY A 28 -2.81 -12.22 20.20
CA GLY A 28 -2.89 -10.96 19.46
C GLY A 28 -1.83 -9.92 19.85
N SER A 29 -0.64 -10.36 20.24
CA SER A 29 0.52 -9.52 20.40
C SER A 29 0.92 -8.95 19.04
N ASP A 30 1.05 -7.63 18.99
CA ASP A 30 1.58 -6.87 17.85
C ASP A 30 3.09 -7.15 17.61
N ASP A 31 3.60 -8.29 18.05
CA ASP A 31 5.02 -8.65 18.02
C ASP A 31 5.34 -9.40 16.72
N ILE A 32 5.61 -8.63 15.66
CA ILE A 32 6.02 -9.14 14.33
C ILE A 32 7.21 -10.11 14.42
N ASP A 33 8.10 -9.96 15.41
CA ASP A 33 9.22 -10.89 15.64
C ASP A 33 8.78 -12.27 16.19
N ALA A 34 7.59 -12.36 16.78
CA ALA A 34 6.98 -13.62 17.20
C ALA A 34 6.12 -14.27 16.09
N MET A 35 5.84 -13.55 14.98
CA MET A 35 5.12 -14.11 13.85
C MET A 35 5.97 -15.16 13.14
N ASN A 36 5.32 -16.27 12.78
CA ASN A 36 5.92 -17.33 11.98
C ASN A 36 6.50 -16.77 10.66
N PRO A 37 7.76 -17.07 10.30
CA PRO A 37 8.35 -16.62 9.03
C PRO A 37 7.54 -17.00 7.78
N GLN A 38 6.84 -18.13 7.80
CA GLN A 38 5.96 -18.56 6.70
C GLN A 38 4.75 -17.63 6.56
N TRP A 39 4.22 -17.11 7.68
CA TRP A 39 3.14 -16.15 7.70
C TRP A 39 3.57 -14.79 7.16
N LEU A 40 4.74 -14.31 7.59
CA LEU A 40 5.33 -13.09 7.05
C LEU A 40 5.52 -13.19 5.55
N ALA A 41 6.09 -14.29 5.05
CA ALA A 41 6.24 -14.53 3.62
C ALA A 41 4.89 -14.51 2.87
N HIS A 42 3.84 -15.09 3.45
CA HIS A 42 2.49 -15.05 2.89
C HIS A 42 1.94 -13.62 2.80
N LEU A 43 2.03 -12.85 3.90
CA LEU A 43 1.58 -11.44 3.93
C LEU A 43 2.35 -10.57 2.95
N TYR A 44 3.68 -10.74 2.86
CA TYR A 44 4.50 -10.06 1.85
C TYR A 44 4.07 -10.43 0.43
N GLY A 45 3.81 -11.71 0.16
CA GLY A 45 3.29 -12.16 -1.13
C GLY A 45 1.95 -11.48 -1.48
N ARG A 46 1.01 -11.45 -0.53
CA ARG A 46 -0.29 -10.78 -0.72
C ARG A 46 -0.15 -9.28 -0.96
N ALA A 47 0.72 -8.60 -0.22
CA ALA A 47 0.98 -7.18 -0.42
C ALA A 47 1.59 -6.91 -1.81
N LEU A 48 2.51 -7.78 -2.27
CA LEU A 48 3.06 -7.67 -3.62
C LEU A 48 1.98 -7.89 -4.68
N ASP A 49 1.13 -8.91 -4.54
CA ASP A 49 0.01 -9.17 -5.44
C ASP A 49 -0.91 -7.94 -5.55
N GLU A 50 -1.24 -7.32 -4.42
CA GLU A 50 -2.06 -6.11 -4.39
C GLU A 50 -1.38 -4.94 -5.12
N VAL A 51 -0.09 -4.72 -4.90
CA VAL A 51 0.69 -3.69 -5.61
C VAL A 51 0.68 -3.97 -7.13
N TYR A 52 0.83 -5.21 -7.56
CA TYR A 52 0.75 -5.57 -8.98
C TYR A 52 -0.64 -5.34 -9.57
N GLN A 53 -1.70 -5.68 -8.83
CA GLN A 53 -3.08 -5.42 -9.26
C GLN A 53 -3.34 -3.91 -9.40
N GLN A 54 -2.90 -3.10 -8.44
CA GLN A 54 -3.01 -1.64 -8.51
C GLN A 54 -2.28 -1.07 -9.73
N ARG A 55 -1.07 -1.56 -10.03
CA ARG A 55 -0.32 -1.14 -11.22
C ARG A 55 -1.04 -1.51 -12.52
N ALA A 56 -1.61 -2.71 -12.59
CA ALA A 56 -2.39 -3.14 -13.75
C ALA A 56 -3.62 -2.25 -13.97
N LEU A 57 -4.33 -1.90 -12.90
CA LEU A 57 -5.49 -0.99 -12.95
C LEU A 57 -5.10 0.41 -13.42
N LEU A 58 -3.97 0.95 -12.94
CA LEU A 58 -3.47 2.25 -13.39
C LEU A 58 -3.09 2.23 -14.88
N ALA A 59 -2.37 1.19 -15.34
CA ALA A 59 -2.02 1.04 -16.74
C ALA A 59 -3.26 0.97 -17.64
N TRP A 60 -4.27 0.20 -17.22
CA TRP A 60 -5.55 0.14 -17.92
C TRP A 60 -6.25 1.50 -17.97
N ALA A 61 -6.29 2.23 -16.85
CA ALA A 61 -6.92 3.54 -16.76
C ALA A 61 -6.22 4.57 -17.68
N ALA A 62 -4.90 4.56 -17.76
CA ALA A 62 -4.15 5.40 -18.70
C ALA A 62 -4.57 5.13 -20.15
N GLY A 63 -4.59 3.86 -20.57
CA GLY A 63 -5.01 3.48 -21.92
C GLY A 63 -6.47 3.82 -22.23
N ALA A 64 -7.37 3.68 -21.25
CA ALA A 64 -8.77 4.08 -21.40
C ALA A 64 -8.93 5.59 -21.60
N ILE A 65 -8.15 6.40 -20.88
CA ILE A 65 -8.14 7.86 -21.04
C ILE A 65 -7.56 8.26 -22.41
N GLU A 66 -6.45 7.66 -22.83
CA GLU A 66 -5.87 7.89 -24.16
C GLU A 66 -6.89 7.61 -25.27
N ALA A 67 -7.52 6.44 -25.24
CA ALA A 67 -8.57 6.08 -26.19
C ALA A 67 -9.74 7.07 -26.17
N SER A 68 -10.12 7.58 -24.99
CA SER A 68 -11.19 8.58 -24.87
C SER A 68 -10.84 9.90 -25.57
N MET A 69 -9.55 10.29 -25.60
CA MET A 69 -9.08 11.52 -26.24
C MET A 69 -9.11 11.46 -27.76
N GLU A 70 -9.11 10.25 -28.34
CA GLU A 70 -9.21 9.98 -29.77
C GLU A 70 -10.65 10.07 -30.30
N LEU A 71 -11.65 10.03 -29.42
CA LEU A 71 -13.06 10.09 -29.80
C LEU A 71 -13.41 11.41 -30.53
N LYS A 72 -14.24 11.28 -31.57
CA LYS A 72 -14.79 12.43 -32.29
C LYS A 72 -15.68 13.24 -31.35
N GLY A 73 -15.26 14.46 -31.03
CA GLY A 73 -15.95 15.36 -30.10
C GLY A 73 -15.20 15.62 -28.80
N TYR A 74 -14.06 14.98 -28.57
CA TYR A 74 -13.23 15.31 -27.42
C TYR A 74 -12.73 16.76 -27.50
N PRO A 75 -12.93 17.61 -26.47
CA PRO A 75 -12.53 19.01 -26.50
C PRO A 75 -11.01 19.18 -26.69
N LYS A 76 -10.60 19.91 -27.74
CA LYS A 76 -9.16 20.19 -28.00
C LYS A 76 -8.47 20.86 -26.82
N SER A 77 -9.16 21.77 -26.12
CA SER A 77 -8.63 22.47 -24.93
C SER A 77 -8.31 21.54 -23.77
N ARG A 78 -8.93 20.36 -23.69
CA ARG A 78 -8.71 19.38 -22.61
C ARG A 78 -7.61 18.37 -22.93
N ARG A 79 -7.14 18.28 -24.17
CA ARG A 79 -6.14 17.28 -24.58
C ARG A 79 -4.80 17.44 -23.88
N GLY A 80 -4.30 18.67 -23.75
CA GLY A 80 -3.05 18.95 -23.04
C GLY A 80 -3.10 18.56 -21.56
N PRO A 81 -4.08 19.08 -20.78
CA PRO A 81 -4.25 18.67 -19.38
C PRO A 81 -4.43 17.16 -19.20
N MET A 82 -5.17 16.50 -20.10
CA MET A 82 -5.42 15.07 -19.99
C MET A 82 -4.20 14.21 -20.38
N ALA A 83 -3.38 14.66 -21.33
CA ALA A 83 -2.10 14.03 -21.64
C ALA A 83 -1.18 14.01 -20.40
N ASN A 84 -1.13 15.11 -19.64
CA ASN A 84 -0.36 15.15 -18.38
C ASN A 84 -0.91 14.17 -17.33
N VAL A 85 -2.23 13.97 -17.29
CA VAL A 85 -2.87 12.97 -16.40
C VAL A 85 -2.49 11.56 -16.81
N VAL A 86 -2.55 11.25 -18.12
CA VAL A 86 -2.11 9.96 -18.66
C VAL A 86 -0.64 9.69 -18.33
N GLU A 87 0.25 10.67 -18.52
CA GLU A 87 1.66 10.56 -18.18
C GLU A 87 1.86 10.26 -16.69
N THR A 88 1.16 10.98 -15.83
CA THR A 88 1.20 10.79 -14.37
C THR A 88 0.75 9.38 -13.97
N ILE A 89 -0.38 8.90 -14.52
CA ILE A 89 -0.93 7.57 -14.21
C ILE A 89 0.00 6.47 -14.74
N THR A 90 0.58 6.67 -15.93
CA THR A 90 1.54 5.74 -16.54
C THR A 90 2.79 5.62 -15.69
N GLU A 91 3.31 6.73 -15.17
CA GLU A 91 4.48 6.72 -14.30
C GLU A 91 4.20 6.04 -12.95
N ALA A 92 3.00 6.27 -12.38
CA ALA A 92 2.55 5.55 -11.20
C ALA A 92 2.43 4.03 -11.44
N ALA A 93 1.92 3.62 -12.61
CA ALA A 93 1.80 2.21 -13.00
C ALA A 93 3.18 1.52 -13.12
N ARG A 94 4.23 2.25 -13.48
CA ARG A 94 5.62 1.75 -13.50
C ARG A 94 6.24 1.61 -12.12
N GLY A 95 5.59 2.16 -11.09
CA GLY A 95 6.11 2.21 -9.72
C GLY A 95 6.80 3.53 -9.37
N GLY A 96 6.84 4.51 -10.27
CA GLY A 96 7.36 5.86 -10.03
C GLY A 96 6.39 6.74 -9.23
N VAL A 97 5.72 6.20 -8.21
CA VAL A 97 4.64 6.88 -7.48
C VAL A 97 5.10 8.20 -6.85
N THR A 98 6.35 8.29 -6.40
CA THR A 98 6.93 9.53 -5.82
C THR A 98 7.23 10.60 -6.85
N ASP A 99 7.43 10.21 -8.11
CA ASP A 99 7.68 11.14 -9.22
C ASP A 99 6.36 11.53 -9.89
N ALA A 100 5.45 10.57 -10.07
CA ALA A 100 4.08 10.80 -10.52
C ALA A 100 3.30 11.71 -9.56
N PHE A 101 3.47 11.51 -8.26
CA PHE A 101 2.80 12.31 -7.24
C PHE A 101 3.85 12.91 -6.29
N PRO A 102 4.42 14.07 -6.64
CA PRO A 102 5.45 14.73 -5.81
C PRO A 102 4.99 15.00 -4.38
N ARG A 103 3.68 15.16 -4.17
CA ARG A 103 3.10 15.34 -2.83
C ARG A 103 3.27 14.08 -1.96
N LEU A 104 3.32 12.89 -2.56
CA LEU A 104 3.58 11.62 -1.87
C LEU A 104 5.06 11.40 -1.51
N ARG A 105 5.97 12.34 -1.82
CA ARG A 105 7.36 12.32 -1.31
C ARG A 105 7.46 12.38 0.21
N HIS A 106 6.38 12.83 0.87
CA HIS A 106 6.22 12.80 2.32
C HIS A 106 5.07 11.86 2.70
N PRO A 107 5.23 10.53 2.51
CA PRO A 107 4.13 9.57 2.68
C PRO A 107 3.58 9.55 4.10
N LYS A 108 4.40 9.93 5.09
CA LYS A 108 4.00 10.05 6.51
C LYS A 108 2.81 10.98 6.73
N ASP A 109 2.76 12.11 6.01
CA ASP A 109 1.70 13.12 6.18
C ASP A 109 0.37 12.69 5.55
N TYR A 110 0.43 11.76 4.58
CA TYR A 110 -0.72 11.18 3.91
C TYR A 110 -1.29 10.01 4.69
N LEU A 111 -0.42 9.12 5.16
CA LEU A 111 -0.79 8.01 6.04
C LEU A 111 -1.44 8.54 7.32
N ALA A 112 -0.86 9.56 7.96
CA ALA A 112 -1.46 10.20 9.13
C ALA A 112 -2.85 10.81 8.86
N ARG A 113 -3.08 11.36 7.65
CA ARG A 113 -4.40 11.88 7.23
C ARG A 113 -5.41 10.80 6.90
N ALA A 114 -4.95 9.64 6.42
CA ALA A 114 -5.78 8.48 6.14
C ALA A 114 -6.16 7.69 7.40
N GLY A 115 -5.82 8.20 8.60
CA GLY A 115 -6.05 7.51 9.87
C GLY A 115 -5.08 6.36 10.13
N ALA A 116 -4.05 6.18 9.27
CA ALA A 116 -3.04 5.17 9.52
C ALA A 116 -2.27 5.53 10.80
N PRO A 117 -1.99 4.55 11.68
CA PRO A 117 -1.23 4.80 12.90
C PRO A 117 0.11 5.48 12.58
N LYS A 118 0.46 6.51 13.36
CA LYS A 118 1.73 7.27 13.21
C LYS A 118 3.00 6.41 13.26
N LEU A 119 2.91 5.14 13.67
CA LEU A 119 3.98 4.43 14.37
C LEU A 119 4.65 3.28 13.64
N LEU A 120 4.39 3.03 12.35
CA LEU A 120 5.23 2.12 11.56
C LEU A 120 6.13 2.89 10.59
N THR A 121 6.90 3.83 11.12
CA THR A 121 8.10 4.28 10.40
C THR A 121 9.21 3.27 10.66
N ARG A 122 10.03 2.94 9.66
CA ARG A 122 11.17 2.02 9.83
C ARG A 122 12.01 2.35 11.07
N GLY A 123 12.25 3.63 11.35
CA GLY A 123 13.01 4.07 12.53
C GLY A 123 12.29 3.87 13.86
N THR A 124 10.97 4.03 13.93
CA THR A 124 10.22 3.71 15.17
C THR A 124 10.16 2.21 15.39
N TRP A 125 10.02 1.43 14.33
CA TRP A 125 10.12 -0.03 14.39
C TRP A 125 11.52 -0.49 14.81
N GLU A 126 12.59 0.03 14.21
CA GLU A 126 13.98 -0.31 14.59
C GLU A 126 14.31 0.11 16.04
N ALA A 127 13.77 1.24 16.52
CA ALA A 127 13.94 1.68 17.91
C ALA A 127 13.18 0.77 18.89
N GLU A 128 11.92 0.43 18.60
CA GLU A 128 11.16 -0.53 19.40
C GLU A 128 11.79 -1.92 19.39
N LEU A 129 12.31 -2.37 18.25
CA LEU A 129 13.04 -3.62 18.10
C LEU A 129 14.30 -3.65 18.98
N ALA A 130 15.04 -2.54 19.01
CA ALA A 130 16.25 -2.38 19.82
C ALA A 130 15.95 -2.34 21.33
N ASP A 131 14.78 -1.83 21.72
CA ASP A 131 14.30 -1.81 23.10
C ASP A 131 13.78 -3.18 23.56
N ARG A 132 13.02 -3.89 22.72
CA ARG A 132 12.52 -5.25 23.00
C ARG A 132 13.63 -6.32 23.00
N HIS A 133 14.66 -6.13 22.16
CA HIS A 133 15.79 -7.04 22.04
C HIS A 133 17.12 -6.33 22.29
N PRO A 134 17.47 -6.02 23.55
CA PRO A 134 18.70 -5.29 23.88
C PRO A 134 19.99 -6.04 23.48
N SER A 135 19.92 -7.35 23.19
CA SER A 135 21.03 -8.13 22.61
C SER A 135 21.32 -7.79 21.14
N ARG A 136 20.37 -7.19 20.41
CA ARG A 136 20.56 -6.62 19.06
C ARG A 136 21.15 -5.21 19.09
N ARG A 137 21.29 -4.63 20.30
CA ARG A 137 21.83 -3.30 20.57
C ARG A 137 23.38 -3.32 20.61
N SER A 138 24.03 -3.93 19.61
CA SER A 138 25.51 -3.89 19.46
C SER A 138 25.89 -4.45 18.08
N THR A 139 26.50 -3.71 17.17
CA THR A 139 27.85 -3.11 17.29
C THR A 139 27.96 -1.93 16.32
N ARG A 140 28.18 -0.71 16.83
CA ARG A 140 28.84 0.35 16.06
C ARG A 140 29.73 1.15 16.98
#